data_AF-A0A1Y4I7E4-F1
#
_entry.id   AF-A0A1Y4I7E4-F1
#
_cell.length_a   1.000
_cell.length_b   1.000
_cell.length_c   1.000
_cell.angle_alpha   90.00
_cell.angle_beta   90.00
_cell.angle_gamma   90.00
#
_symmetry.space_group_name_H-M   'P 1'
#
loop_
_entity.id
_entity.type
_entity.pdbx_description
1 polymer ?
#
loop_
_entity_poly.entity_id
_entity_poly.type
_entity_poly.pdbx_seq_one_letter_code
_entity_poly.pdbx_strand_id
1 'polypeptide(L)'
;MRREFALRRCGRMKKMTYTELCREVRGANLVLVGIGEDLEGDLDGFYRSLSELLQKKDYFIVTLKDRDSLEKAGLFSEQITAPLQKGEDAVSWDRYLNWLGFTLNQNLCILELGVGFLRPEVIRFPFEKTCYFNQKSRYIRVHDRFWQLSAEIADRGVSVGQPPAVFFTEGREEAAQ
;
A
#
# COMPACT_ATOMS: atom_id res chain seq x y z
N MET A 1 11.83 16.60 -36.06
CA MET A 1 10.37 16.56 -35.82
C MET A 1 9.85 15.14 -35.51
N ARG A 2 10.44 14.38 -34.54
CA ARG A 2 9.87 13.12 -34.00
C ARG A 2 10.45 12.74 -32.63
N ARG A 3 10.68 13.71 -31.73
CA ARG A 3 11.10 13.42 -30.33
C ARG A 3 10.38 14.25 -29.26
N GLU A 4 9.50 15.17 -29.66
CA GLU A 4 8.91 16.15 -28.74
C GLU A 4 7.44 15.88 -28.39
N PHE A 5 6.87 14.77 -28.89
CA PHE A 5 5.44 14.46 -28.72
C PHE A 5 5.14 13.44 -27.61
N ALA A 6 6.15 12.80 -27.02
CA ALA A 6 5.96 11.78 -25.98
C ALA A 6 5.85 12.32 -24.55
N LEU A 7 6.05 13.62 -24.32
CA LEU A 7 6.08 14.23 -22.98
C LEU A 7 4.83 15.05 -22.63
N ARG A 8 3.80 15.09 -23.49
CA ARG A 8 2.62 15.96 -23.32
C ARG A 8 1.34 15.29 -22.77
N ARG A 9 1.45 14.11 -22.13
CA ARG A 9 0.34 13.52 -21.35
C ARG A 9 0.74 13.03 -19.96
N CYS A 10 1.85 13.52 -19.41
CA CYS A 10 2.04 13.42 -17.96
C CYS A 10 1.20 14.53 -17.33
N GLY A 11 -0.05 14.19 -16.98
CA GLY A 11 -0.88 15.06 -16.15
C GLY A 11 -0.07 15.49 -14.95
N ARG A 12 -0.10 16.79 -14.64
CA ARG A 12 0.54 17.43 -13.48
C ARG A 12 0.57 16.45 -12.31
N MET A 13 1.75 15.91 -11.97
CA MET A 13 1.91 14.96 -10.87
C MET A 13 1.29 15.60 -9.63
N LYS A 14 0.10 15.13 -9.21
CA LYS A 14 -0.45 15.52 -7.92
C LYS A 14 0.45 14.87 -6.89
N LYS A 15 1.33 15.67 -6.29
CA LYS A 15 2.06 15.24 -5.08
C LYS A 15 1.01 15.04 -3.99
N MET A 16 0.75 13.79 -3.66
CA MET A 16 -0.05 13.44 -2.50
C MET A 16 0.81 13.61 -1.25
N THR A 17 0.25 14.31 -0.26
CA THR A 17 0.85 14.52 1.06
C THR A 17 0.46 13.39 2.02
N TYR A 18 1.22 13.24 3.11
CA TYR A 18 0.88 12.28 4.17
C TYR A 18 -0.50 12.56 4.78
N THR A 19 -0.87 13.84 4.94
CA THR A 19 -2.20 14.24 5.43
C THR A 19 -3.31 13.82 4.47
N GLU A 20 -3.12 13.95 3.16
CA GLU A 20 -4.08 13.45 2.17
C GLU A 20 -4.19 11.93 2.21
N LEU A 21 -3.08 11.22 2.44
CA LEU A 21 -3.11 9.75 2.61
C LEU A 21 -3.94 9.38 3.83
N CYS A 22 -3.70 10.05 4.96
CA CYS A 22 -4.51 9.87 6.15
C CYS A 22 -6.00 10.09 5.88
N ARG A 23 -6.37 11.07 5.05
CA ARG A 23 -7.78 11.34 4.70
C ARG A 23 -8.39 10.23 3.86
N GLU A 24 -7.68 9.74 2.84
CA GLU A 24 -8.14 8.62 1.99
C GLU A 24 -8.35 7.34 2.83
N VAL A 25 -7.37 7.00 3.68
CA VAL A 25 -7.47 5.85 4.59
C VAL A 25 -8.62 6.02 5.60
N ARG A 26 -8.77 7.22 6.18
CA ARG A 26 -9.89 7.52 7.10
C ARG A 26 -11.26 7.42 6.40
N GLY A 27 -11.35 7.81 5.14
CA GLY A 27 -12.59 7.74 4.37
C GLY A 27 -12.98 6.31 3.97
N ALA A 28 -12.03 5.38 3.90
CA ALA A 28 -12.28 3.99 3.52
C ALA A 28 -12.85 3.16 4.67
N ASN A 29 -13.70 2.18 4.31
CA ASN A 29 -14.24 1.18 5.23
C ASN A 29 -13.19 0.10 5.52
N LEU A 30 -12.48 -0.31 4.46
CA LEU A 30 -11.49 -1.39 4.46
C LEU A 30 -10.16 -0.85 3.94
N VAL A 31 -9.05 -1.38 4.46
CA VAL A 31 -7.70 -1.02 4.01
C VAL A 31 -6.90 -2.28 3.68
N LEU A 32 -6.51 -2.44 2.43
CA LEU A 32 -5.64 -3.52 1.99
C LEU A 32 -4.21 -2.98 1.84
N VAL A 33 -3.27 -3.46 2.66
CA VAL A 33 -1.89 -3.00 2.66
C VAL A 33 -0.96 -4.04 2.06
N GLY A 34 -0.11 -3.61 1.14
CA GLY A 34 0.90 -4.41 0.49
C GLY A 34 2.27 -3.86 0.82
N ILE A 35 3.10 -4.65 1.51
CA ILE A 35 4.43 -4.25 1.93
C ILE A 35 5.47 -5.01 1.11
N GLY A 36 6.27 -4.28 0.36
CA GLY A 36 7.28 -4.84 -0.52
C GLY A 36 8.67 -4.94 0.07
N GLU A 37 9.59 -5.34 -0.80
CA GLU A 37 11.00 -5.54 -0.49
C GLU A 37 11.78 -4.22 -0.33
N ASP A 38 11.41 -3.18 -1.10
CA ASP A 38 12.07 -1.88 -1.19
C ASP A 38 11.61 -0.96 -0.03
N LEU A 39 11.99 -1.37 1.19
CA LEU A 39 11.87 -0.61 2.42
C LEU A 39 13.23 -0.46 3.08
N GLU A 40 13.68 0.78 3.19
CA GLU A 40 14.94 1.21 3.80
C GLU A 40 14.69 2.45 4.67
N GLY A 41 15.60 2.75 5.60
CA GLY A 41 15.49 3.89 6.53
C GLY A 41 14.96 3.52 7.91
N ASP A 42 14.27 4.44 8.58
CA ASP A 42 13.66 4.21 9.89
C ASP A 42 12.41 3.32 9.79
N LEU A 43 12.63 2.01 9.84
CA LEU A 43 11.55 1.02 9.75
C LEU A 43 10.70 0.96 11.01
N ASP A 44 11.27 1.20 12.20
CA ASP A 44 10.51 1.19 13.45
C ASP A 44 9.52 2.37 13.49
N GLY A 45 9.97 3.56 13.08
CA GLY A 45 9.11 4.73 12.92
C GLY A 45 8.05 4.51 11.84
N PHE A 46 8.42 3.91 10.71
CA PHE A 46 7.50 3.56 9.64
C PHE A 46 6.38 2.61 10.11
N TYR A 47 6.72 1.48 10.73
CA TYR A 47 5.73 0.51 11.20
C TYR A 47 4.86 1.07 12.31
N ARG A 48 5.43 1.89 13.21
CA ARG A 48 4.64 2.63 14.21
C ARG A 48 3.62 3.56 13.54
N SER A 49 4.06 4.34 12.56
CA SER A 49 3.19 5.25 11.81
C SER A 49 2.10 4.51 11.04
N LEU A 50 2.42 3.36 10.45
CA LEU A 50 1.46 2.49 9.78
C LEU A 50 0.42 1.91 10.76
N SER A 51 0.88 1.42 11.91
CA SER A 51 0.02 0.91 12.98
C SER A 51 -0.97 1.98 13.47
N GLU A 52 -0.50 3.21 13.71
CA GLU A 52 -1.34 4.35 14.08
C GLU A 52 -2.35 4.72 12.99
N LEU A 53 -1.94 4.70 11.72
CA LEU A 53 -2.79 4.99 10.58
C LEU A 53 -3.94 3.97 10.44
N LEU A 54 -3.65 2.69 10.71
CA LEU A 54 -4.61 1.59 10.63
C LEU A 54 -5.45 1.41 11.90
N GLN A 55 -5.21 2.21 12.94
CA GLN A 55 -5.95 2.12 14.18
C GLN A 55 -7.45 2.32 13.92
N LYS A 56 -8.28 1.40 14.45
CA LYS A 56 -9.74 1.36 14.24
C LYS A 56 -10.18 1.16 12.79
N LYS A 57 -9.28 0.72 11.90
CA LYS A 57 -9.62 0.26 10.56
C LYS A 57 -9.77 -1.24 10.52
N ASP A 58 -10.65 -1.70 9.66
CA ASP A 58 -10.65 -3.08 9.23
C ASP A 58 -9.65 -3.19 8.07
N TYR A 59 -8.58 -3.94 8.31
CA TYR A 59 -7.44 -4.01 7.41
C TYR A 59 -6.94 -5.43 7.24
N PHE A 60 -6.18 -5.63 6.17
CA PHE A 60 -5.34 -6.81 6.00
C PHE A 60 -4.01 -6.41 5.37
N ILE A 61 -2.92 -7.03 5.82
CA ILE A 61 -1.56 -6.79 5.35
C ILE A 61 -1.03 -8.03 4.66
N VAL A 62 -0.55 -7.86 3.42
CA VAL A 62 0.28 -8.84 2.71
C VAL A 62 1.70 -8.28 2.66
N THR A 63 2.67 -9.01 3.17
CA THR A 63 4.07 -8.52 3.27
C THR A 63 5.06 -9.48 2.61
N LEU A 64 6.08 -8.90 1.96
CA LEU A 64 7.30 -9.60 1.53
C LEU A 64 8.44 -9.48 2.55
N LYS A 65 8.24 -8.72 3.63
CA LYS A 65 9.16 -8.58 4.77
C LYS A 65 8.77 -9.52 5.91
N ASP A 66 9.53 -9.48 7.00
CA ASP A 66 9.21 -10.25 8.20
C ASP A 66 7.94 -9.76 8.88
N ARG A 67 7.18 -10.72 9.41
CA ARG A 67 5.97 -10.49 10.19
C ARG A 67 6.27 -9.91 11.57
N ASP A 68 7.38 -10.31 12.18
CA ASP A 68 7.76 -9.95 13.55
C ASP A 68 7.81 -8.43 13.77
N SER A 69 8.33 -7.67 12.79
CA SER A 69 8.40 -6.20 12.90
C SER A 69 7.02 -5.53 12.90
N LEU A 70 6.05 -6.10 12.15
CA LEU A 70 4.67 -5.60 12.15
C LEU A 70 3.97 -5.90 13.48
N GLU A 71 4.16 -7.12 14.02
CA GLU A 71 3.59 -7.51 15.31
C GLU A 71 4.18 -6.70 16.47
N LYS A 72 5.49 -6.43 16.45
CA LYS A 72 6.16 -5.52 17.41
C LYS A 72 5.59 -4.10 17.36
N ALA A 73 5.12 -3.65 16.20
CA ALA A 73 4.44 -2.36 16.06
C ALA A 73 2.96 -2.38 16.50
N GLY A 74 2.46 -3.53 16.97
CA GLY A 74 1.10 -3.69 17.49
C GLY A 74 0.05 -4.05 16.45
N LEU A 75 0.45 -4.44 15.23
CA LEU A 75 -0.48 -4.94 14.21
C LEU A 75 -0.90 -6.38 14.56
N PHE A 76 -2.17 -6.69 14.28
CA PHE A 76 -2.76 -7.97 14.69
C PHE A 76 -2.28 -9.10 13.78
N SER A 77 -1.78 -10.15 14.40
CA SER A 77 -1.23 -11.34 13.75
C SER A 77 -2.24 -11.99 12.77
N GLU A 78 -3.53 -11.91 13.09
CA GLU A 78 -4.64 -12.48 12.33
C GLU A 78 -4.92 -11.69 11.04
N GLN A 79 -4.49 -10.44 10.98
CA GLN A 79 -4.66 -9.51 9.85
C GLN A 79 -3.37 -9.36 9.02
N ILE A 80 -2.41 -10.26 9.19
CA ILE A 80 -1.15 -10.28 8.44
C ILE A 80 -0.98 -11.66 7.78
N THR A 81 -0.48 -11.65 6.55
CA THR A 81 0.11 -12.82 5.92
C THR A 81 1.48 -12.45 5.34
N ALA A 82 2.48 -13.29 5.63
CA ALA A 82 3.82 -13.20 5.07
C ALA A 82 4.10 -14.45 4.23
N PRO A 83 3.47 -14.59 3.04
CA PRO A 83 3.38 -15.87 2.32
C PRO A 83 4.72 -16.45 1.87
N LEU A 84 5.79 -15.64 1.87
CA LEU A 84 7.14 -16.07 1.50
C LEU A 84 8.04 -16.29 2.72
N GLN A 85 7.59 -15.95 3.92
CA GLN A 85 8.35 -16.17 5.14
C GLN A 85 8.42 -17.68 5.44
N LYS A 86 9.62 -18.16 5.75
CA LYS A 86 9.81 -19.56 6.12
C LYS A 86 9.06 -19.86 7.42
N GLY A 87 8.22 -20.90 7.39
CA GLY A 87 7.43 -21.33 8.56
C GLY A 87 6.03 -20.72 8.63
N GLU A 88 5.66 -19.84 7.69
CA GLU A 88 4.29 -19.35 7.58
C GLU A 88 3.34 -20.49 7.20
N ASP A 89 2.20 -20.57 7.88
CA ASP A 89 1.16 -21.55 7.58
C ASP A 89 0.22 -21.07 6.45
N ALA A 90 -0.48 -22.03 5.83
CA ALA A 90 -1.51 -21.73 4.84
C ALA A 90 -2.73 -20.99 5.44
N VAL A 91 -2.90 -21.05 6.77
CA VAL A 91 -4.05 -20.46 7.47
C VAL A 91 -4.03 -18.93 7.37
N SER A 92 -2.85 -18.31 7.45
CA SER A 92 -2.70 -16.86 7.21
C SER A 92 -3.18 -16.44 5.83
N TRP A 93 -2.86 -17.23 4.80
CA TRP A 93 -3.25 -16.99 3.43
C TRP A 93 -4.75 -17.18 3.23
N ASP A 94 -5.33 -18.21 3.85
CA ASP A 94 -6.77 -18.44 3.82
C ASP A 94 -7.54 -17.29 4.50
N ARG A 95 -7.03 -16.75 5.63
CA ARG A 95 -7.60 -15.53 6.25
C ARG A 95 -7.56 -14.35 5.28
N TYR A 96 -6.45 -14.14 4.59
CA TYR A 96 -6.32 -13.10 3.57
C TYR A 96 -7.34 -13.27 2.46
N LEU A 97 -7.45 -14.47 1.86
CA LEU A 97 -8.39 -14.72 0.76
C LEU A 97 -9.85 -14.54 1.19
N ASN A 98 -10.20 -14.99 2.39
CA ASN A 98 -11.53 -14.78 2.96
C ASN A 98 -11.82 -13.30 3.18
N TRP A 99 -10.89 -12.55 3.80
CA TRP A 99 -11.01 -11.11 3.99
C TRP A 99 -11.16 -10.36 2.65
N LEU A 100 -10.33 -10.72 1.67
CA LEU A 100 -10.34 -10.12 0.33
C LEU A 100 -11.70 -10.30 -0.36
N GLY A 101 -12.36 -11.45 -0.16
CA GLY A 101 -13.70 -11.70 -0.68
C GLY A 101 -14.76 -10.69 -0.21
N PHE A 102 -14.62 -10.17 1.01
CA PHE A 102 -15.54 -9.17 1.58
C PHE A 102 -15.27 -7.73 1.07
N THR A 103 -14.16 -7.50 0.37
CA THR A 103 -13.79 -6.15 -0.10
C THR A 103 -14.56 -5.71 -1.34
N LEU A 104 -15.20 -6.64 -2.06
CA LEU A 104 -15.94 -6.31 -3.27
C LEU A 104 -17.11 -5.35 -2.97
N ASN A 105 -17.26 -4.30 -3.79
CA ASN A 105 -18.29 -3.27 -3.65
C ASN A 105 -18.22 -2.46 -2.34
N GLN A 106 -17.12 -2.59 -1.58
CA GLN A 106 -16.82 -1.76 -0.42
C GLN A 106 -15.95 -0.56 -0.80
N ASN A 107 -16.05 0.51 -0.01
CA ASN A 107 -15.10 1.61 -0.07
C ASN A 107 -13.74 1.12 0.47
N LEU A 108 -12.83 0.80 -0.43
CA LEU A 108 -11.57 0.12 -0.14
C LEU A 108 -10.41 1.05 -0.45
N CYS A 109 -9.51 1.26 0.50
CA CYS A 109 -8.21 1.86 0.24
C CYS A 109 -7.18 0.74 0.05
N ILE A 110 -6.55 0.68 -1.13
CA ILE A 110 -5.42 -0.21 -1.41
C ILE A 110 -4.16 0.62 -1.27
N LEU A 111 -3.28 0.23 -0.36
CA LEU A 111 -2.05 0.93 -0.03
C LEU A 111 -0.85 0.04 -0.31
N GLU A 112 -0.11 0.36 -1.37
CA GLU A 112 1.07 -0.40 -1.80
C GLU A 112 2.35 0.38 -1.46
N LEU A 113 3.20 -0.21 -0.62
CA LEU A 113 4.37 0.44 0.00
C LEU A 113 5.63 -0.33 -0.37
N GLY A 114 6.50 0.27 -1.19
CA GLY A 114 7.83 -0.29 -1.47
C GLY A 114 7.83 -1.62 -2.22
N VAL A 115 6.76 -1.94 -2.95
CA VAL A 115 6.67 -3.15 -3.76
C VAL A 115 7.37 -2.93 -5.08
N GLY A 116 8.49 -3.61 -5.27
CA GLY A 116 9.29 -3.56 -6.48
C GLY A 116 8.84 -4.61 -7.51
N PHE A 117 9.82 -5.30 -8.06
CA PHE A 117 9.63 -6.35 -9.07
C PHE A 117 10.18 -7.71 -8.62
N LEU A 118 10.57 -7.86 -7.34
CA LEU A 118 11.07 -9.13 -6.84
C LEU A 118 9.99 -10.21 -6.95
N ARG A 119 8.76 -9.92 -6.47
CA ARG A 119 7.61 -10.84 -6.46
C ARG A 119 6.27 -10.12 -6.71
N PRO A 120 6.06 -9.47 -7.87
CA PRO A 120 4.86 -8.69 -8.16
C PRO A 120 3.57 -9.54 -8.18
N GLU A 121 3.68 -10.84 -8.41
CA GLU A 121 2.54 -11.78 -8.40
C GLU A 121 1.95 -12.02 -7.01
N VAL A 122 2.66 -11.66 -5.94
CA VAL A 122 2.18 -11.80 -4.56
C VAL A 122 1.36 -10.58 -4.12
N ILE A 123 1.76 -9.37 -4.53
CA ILE A 123 1.12 -8.13 -4.07
C ILE A 123 0.62 -7.31 -5.25
N ARG A 124 1.52 -6.78 -6.09
CA ARG A 124 1.17 -5.81 -7.13
C ARG A 124 0.07 -6.31 -8.06
N PHE A 125 0.24 -7.45 -8.72
CA PHE A 125 -0.74 -7.95 -9.69
C PHE A 125 -2.09 -8.31 -9.04
N PRO A 126 -2.13 -9.01 -7.88
CA PRO A 126 -3.38 -9.21 -7.15
C PRO A 126 -4.06 -7.89 -6.75
N PHE A 127 -3.29 -6.88 -6.32
CA PHE A 127 -3.83 -5.61 -5.85
C PHE A 127 -4.38 -4.77 -7.01
N GLU A 128 -3.65 -4.69 -8.13
CA GLU A 128 -4.15 -4.06 -9.36
C GLU A 128 -5.43 -4.75 -9.84
N LYS A 129 -5.49 -6.08 -9.78
CA LYS A 129 -6.69 -6.86 -10.11
C LYS A 129 -7.85 -6.54 -9.15
N THR A 130 -7.60 -6.46 -7.84
CA THR A 130 -8.61 -6.06 -6.85
C THR A 130 -9.15 -4.66 -7.15
N CYS A 131 -8.29 -3.71 -7.50
CA CYS A 131 -8.69 -2.35 -7.87
C CYS A 131 -9.48 -2.29 -9.18
N TYR A 132 -9.10 -3.12 -10.15
CA TYR A 132 -9.81 -3.25 -11.41
C TYR A 132 -11.25 -3.76 -11.22
N PHE A 133 -11.47 -4.75 -10.35
CA PHE A 133 -12.82 -5.26 -10.11
C PHE A 133 -13.63 -4.40 -9.14
N ASN A 134 -13.01 -3.88 -8.08
CA ASN A 134 -13.69 -3.00 -7.13
C ASN A 134 -13.61 -1.53 -7.56
N GLN A 135 -14.61 -1.07 -8.31
CA GLN A 135 -14.71 0.31 -8.81
C GLN A 135 -14.88 1.38 -7.70
N LYS A 136 -15.15 0.97 -6.45
CA LYS A 136 -15.19 1.87 -5.29
C LYS A 136 -13.84 1.96 -4.55
N SER A 137 -12.80 1.32 -5.10
CA SER A 137 -11.48 1.34 -4.48
C SER A 137 -10.67 2.57 -4.87
N ARG A 138 -9.79 2.98 -3.96
CA ARG A 138 -8.70 3.94 -4.18
C ARG A 138 -7.37 3.19 -4.13
N TYR A 139 -6.48 3.43 -5.09
CA TYR A 139 -5.16 2.81 -5.11
C TYR A 139 -4.09 3.84 -4.81
N ILE A 140 -3.26 3.63 -3.79
CA ILE A 140 -2.16 4.53 -3.44
C ILE A 140 -0.88 3.71 -3.49
N ARG A 141 0.03 4.09 -4.38
CA ARG A 141 1.34 3.46 -4.54
C ARG A 141 2.43 4.40 -4.10
N VAL A 142 3.24 3.98 -3.13
CA VAL A 142 4.38 4.74 -2.60
C VAL A 142 5.66 4.00 -2.92
N HIS A 143 6.52 4.61 -3.74
CA HIS A 143 7.82 4.06 -4.11
C HIS A 143 8.71 5.18 -4.69
N ASP A 144 10.00 5.20 -4.36
CA ASP A 144 10.96 6.18 -4.87
C ASP A 144 11.23 6.06 -6.39
N ARG A 145 11.45 4.84 -6.90
CA ARG A 145 11.83 4.56 -8.30
C ARG A 145 10.68 4.06 -9.15
N PHE A 146 9.85 3.16 -8.61
CA PHE A 146 8.82 2.44 -9.35
C PHE A 146 7.41 2.86 -8.95
N TRP A 147 7.09 4.15 -8.96
CA TRP A 147 5.77 4.65 -8.53
C TRP A 147 4.69 4.59 -9.61
N GLN A 148 5.03 4.24 -10.85
CA GLN A 148 4.11 4.29 -11.99
C GLN A 148 2.99 3.26 -11.85
N LEU A 149 1.78 3.67 -12.24
CA LEU A 149 0.57 2.85 -12.25
C LEU A 149 0.24 2.35 -13.67
N SER A 150 -0.49 1.24 -13.74
CA SER A 150 -1.09 0.75 -14.98
C SER A 150 -2.26 1.64 -15.42
N ALA A 151 -2.57 1.65 -16.72
CA ALA A 151 -3.56 2.57 -17.29
C ALA A 151 -4.98 2.28 -16.79
N GLU A 152 -5.24 1.02 -16.47
CA GLU A 152 -6.51 0.45 -16.05
C GLU A 152 -6.99 0.95 -14.67
N ILE A 153 -6.05 1.41 -13.84
CA ILE A 153 -6.32 1.92 -12.49
C ILE A 153 -5.90 3.38 -12.32
N ALA A 154 -5.34 4.01 -13.36
CA ALA A 154 -4.74 5.34 -13.27
C ALA A 154 -5.75 6.44 -12.86
N ASP A 155 -7.03 6.28 -13.17
CA ASP A 155 -8.10 7.21 -12.80
C ASP A 155 -8.45 7.16 -11.31
N ARG A 156 -8.30 5.99 -10.67
CA ARG A 156 -8.52 5.77 -9.24
C ARG A 156 -7.23 5.66 -8.43
N GLY A 157 -6.09 5.70 -9.10
CA GLY A 157 -4.79 5.55 -8.50
C GLY A 157 -4.08 6.87 -8.18
N VAL A 158 -3.15 6.81 -7.23
CA VAL A 158 -2.22 7.88 -6.89
C VAL A 158 -0.83 7.30 -6.77
N SER A 159 0.14 8.00 -7.36
CA SER A 159 1.55 7.66 -7.29
C SER A 159 2.30 8.65 -6.41
N VAL A 160 3.03 8.14 -5.42
CA VAL A 160 3.93 8.91 -4.54
C VAL A 160 5.36 8.48 -4.81
N GLY A 161 6.12 9.37 -5.45
CA GLY A 161 7.52 9.16 -5.84
C GLY A 161 8.50 9.41 -4.69
N GLN A 162 8.32 8.75 -3.54
CA GLN A 162 9.17 8.89 -2.35
C GLN A 162 9.43 7.53 -1.70
N PRO A 163 10.54 7.36 -0.96
CA PRO A 163 10.76 6.18 -0.13
C PRO A 163 9.63 6.05 0.92
N PRO A 164 8.99 4.89 1.09
CA PRO A 164 7.84 4.75 1.98
C PRO A 164 8.14 5.09 3.44
N ALA A 165 9.29 4.65 3.97
CA ALA A 165 9.66 4.93 5.36
C ALA A 165 9.80 6.43 5.60
N VAL A 166 10.46 7.15 4.70
CA VAL A 166 10.61 8.61 4.73
C VAL A 166 9.25 9.31 4.64
N PHE A 167 8.41 8.89 3.69
CA PHE A 167 7.09 9.50 3.49
C PHE A 167 6.18 9.39 4.73
N PHE A 168 6.26 8.28 5.46
CA PHE A 168 5.48 8.07 6.69
C PHE A 168 6.10 8.78 7.90
N THR A 169 7.42 8.71 8.07
CA THR A 169 8.09 9.27 9.25
C THR A 169 8.11 10.81 9.22
N GLU A 170 8.67 11.40 8.16
CA GLU A 170 8.73 12.86 8.01
C GLU A 170 7.33 13.46 7.83
N GLY A 171 6.48 12.83 7.00
CA GLY A 171 5.12 13.30 6.76
C GLY A 171 4.24 13.30 8.02
N ARG A 172 4.50 12.39 8.97
CA ARG A 172 3.85 12.37 10.28
C ARG A 172 4.32 13.52 11.17
N GLU A 173 5.62 13.80 11.19
CA GLU A 173 6.18 14.91 11.96
C GLU A 173 5.65 16.27 11.45
N GLU A 174 5.59 16.46 10.14
CA GLU A 174 5.00 17.64 9.51
C GLU A 174 3.50 17.81 9.85
N ALA A 175 2.75 16.71 9.92
CA ALA A 175 1.32 16.74 10.25
C ALA A 175 1.03 16.94 11.75
N ALA A 176 2.04 16.77 12.62
CA ALA A 176 1.93 16.97 14.06
C ALA A 176 2.32 18.38 14.52
N GLN A 177 2.89 19.19 13.62
CA GLN A 177 3.20 20.62 13.81
C GLN A 177 2.01 21.50 13.42
#